data_AF-A0AA51R3T4-F1
#
_entry.id   AF-A0AA51R3T4-F1
#
_cell.length_a   1.000
_cell.length_b   1.000
_cell.length_c   1.000
_cell.angle_alpha   90.00
_cell.angle_beta   90.00
_cell.angle_gamma   90.00
#
_symmetry.space_group_name_H-M   'P 1'
#
loop_
_entity.id
_entity.type
_entity.pdbx_description
1 polymer ?
#
loop_
_entity_poly.entity_id
_entity_poly.type
_entity_poly.pdbx_seq_one_letter_code
_entity_poly.pdbx_strand_id
1 'polypeptide(L)'
;MEDFYCVVTFHVTQHALIFENFMKESNIDVKLMPVPRQVSSSCGTAAKIPCELERDIKLLCTKRDIPIDDFHHIINQKGKSWFSKYINR
;
A
#
# COMPACT_ATOMS: atom_id res chain seq x y z
N MET A 1 1.02 18.97 11.64
CA MET A 1 1.60 18.17 10.55
C MET A 1 0.48 17.25 10.08
N GLU A 2 0.08 17.36 8.82
CA GLU A 2 -0.90 16.46 8.23
C GLU A 2 -0.18 15.13 7.97
N ASP A 3 -0.51 14.11 8.75
CA ASP A 3 -0.01 12.76 8.50
C ASP A 3 -0.73 12.21 7.26
N PHE A 4 -0.02 12.03 6.14
CA PHE A 4 -0.53 11.33 4.96
C PHE A 4 0.18 9.98 4.81
N TYR A 5 -0.48 9.03 4.15
CA TYR A 5 0.09 7.73 3.83
C TYR A 5 -0.29 7.30 2.42
N CYS A 6 0.55 6.47 1.82
CA CYS A 6 0.38 6.01 0.46
C CYS A 6 -0.22 4.61 0.46
N VAL A 7 -1.19 4.39 -0.43
CA VAL A 7 -1.78 3.08 -0.66
C VAL A 7 -1.83 2.76 -2.13
N VAL A 8 -1.76 1.47 -2.44
CA VAL A 8 -1.96 0.92 -3.77
C VAL A 8 -3.27 0.15 -3.78
N THR A 9 -4.10 0.40 -4.78
CA THR A 9 -5.34 -0.35 -5.00
C THR A 9 -5.13 -1.45 -6.02
N PHE A 10 -6.02 -2.44 -5.97
CA PHE A 10 -5.99 -3.56 -6.88
C PHE A 10 -7.38 -3.82 -7.44
N HIS A 11 -7.44 -4.32 -8.67
CA HIS A 11 -8.69 -4.78 -9.26
C HIS A 11 -9.16 -6.11 -8.66
N VAL A 12 -8.22 -6.96 -8.21
CA VAL A 12 -8.47 -8.32 -7.70
C VAL A 12 -7.66 -8.56 -6.43
N THR A 13 -8.24 -9.22 -5.42
CA THR A 13 -7.58 -9.54 -4.14
C THR A 13 -6.32 -10.39 -4.33
N GLN A 14 -6.29 -11.28 -5.31
CA GLN A 14 -5.12 -12.08 -5.67
C GLN A 14 -3.91 -11.19 -6.03
N HIS A 15 -4.13 -10.09 -6.74
CA HIS A 15 -3.05 -9.16 -7.11
C HIS A 15 -2.48 -8.47 -5.87
N ALA A 16 -3.32 -8.15 -4.90
CA ALA A 16 -2.87 -7.58 -3.63
C ALA A 16 -1.92 -8.54 -2.88
N LEU A 17 -2.26 -9.83 -2.84
CA LEU A 17 -1.42 -10.86 -2.22
C LEU A 17 -0.10 -11.05 -2.95
N ILE A 18 -0.12 -11.11 -4.29
CA ILE A 18 1.08 -11.22 -5.12
C ILE A 18 1.99 -10.02 -4.90
N PHE A 19 1.42 -8.82 -4.90
CA PHE A 19 2.14 -7.58 -4.63
C PHE A 19 2.79 -7.61 -3.24
N GLU A 20 2.04 -8.00 -2.19
CA GLU A 20 2.58 -8.07 -0.84
C GLU A 20 3.76 -9.03 -0.73
N ASN A 21 3.63 -10.22 -1.32
CA ASN A 21 4.68 -11.23 -1.30
C ASN A 21 5.94 -10.73 -2.03
N PHE A 22 5.75 -10.15 -3.22
CA PHE A 22 6.85 -9.61 -4.01
C PHE A 22 7.59 -8.45 -3.32
N MET A 23 6.85 -7.57 -2.64
CA MET A 23 7.45 -6.48 -1.89
C MET A 23 8.22 -6.98 -0.68
N LYS A 24 7.71 -8.00 0.02
CA LYS A 24 8.44 -8.69 1.09
C LYS A 24 9.73 -9.33 0.57
N GLU A 25 9.71 -9.97 -0.60
CA GLU A 25 10.91 -10.49 -1.27
C GLU A 25 11.91 -9.39 -1.63
N SER A 26 11.41 -8.19 -1.94
CA SER A 26 12.21 -6.99 -2.20
C SER A 26 12.64 -6.24 -0.93
N ASN A 27 12.37 -6.81 0.26
CA ASN A 27 12.67 -6.23 1.57
C ASN A 27 11.98 -4.87 1.83
N ILE A 28 10.78 -4.69 1.26
CA ILE A 28 9.93 -3.51 1.44
C ILE A 28 8.76 -3.88 2.36
N ASP A 29 8.61 -3.19 3.50
CA ASP A 29 7.48 -3.39 4.41
C ASP A 29 6.21 -2.79 3.82
N VAL A 30 5.41 -3.64 3.17
CA VAL A 30 4.06 -3.31 2.73
C VAL A 30 3.05 -4.13 3.50
N LYS A 31 1.89 -3.54 3.79
CA LYS A 31 0.83 -4.22 4.55
C LYS A 31 -0.49 -4.11 3.83
N LEU A 32 -1.13 -5.26 3.60
CA LEU A 32 -2.50 -5.28 3.11
C LEU A 32 -3.47 -4.74 4.17
N MET A 33 -4.40 -3.92 3.71
CA MET A 33 -5.44 -3.30 4.52
C MET A 33 -6.73 -3.16 3.69
N PRO A 34 -7.90 -3.06 4.33
CA PRO A 34 -9.11 -2.68 3.61
C PRO A 34 -8.95 -1.29 2.97
N VAL A 35 -9.54 -1.10 1.80
CA VAL A 35 -9.46 0.16 1.05
C VAL A 35 -9.99 1.30 1.92
N PRO A 36 -9.22 2.39 2.09
CA PRO A 36 -9.68 3.56 2.84
C PRO A 36 -10.96 4.13 2.21
N ARG A 37 -11.90 4.60 3.03
CA ARG A 37 -13.18 5.18 2.56
C ARG A 37 -13.02 6.38 1.60
N GLN A 38 -11.83 7.00 1.58
CA GLN A 38 -11.47 8.08 0.66
C GLN A 38 -11.16 7.58 -0.76
N VAL A 39 -11.04 6.27 -0.97
CA VAL A 39 -10.69 5.63 -2.23
C VAL A 39 -11.75 4.59 -2.58
N SER A 40 -12.11 4.51 -3.86
CA SER A 40 -12.91 3.42 -4.40
C SER A 40 -12.00 2.40 -5.07
N SER A 41 -12.13 1.12 -4.75
CA SER A 41 -11.44 0.04 -5.45
C SER A 41 -12.38 -1.16 -5.61
N SER A 42 -12.23 -1.87 -6.73
CA SER A 42 -13.11 -2.97 -7.12
C SER A 42 -13.10 -4.17 -6.16
N CYS A 43 -11.96 -4.48 -5.53
CA CYS A 43 -11.82 -5.66 -4.66
C CYS A 43 -11.84 -5.33 -3.15
N GLY A 44 -11.97 -4.06 -2.77
CA GLY A 44 -12.02 -3.63 -1.37
C GLY A 44 -10.71 -3.83 -0.59
N THR A 45 -9.63 -4.26 -1.24
CA THR A 45 -8.30 -4.47 -0.63
C THR A 45 -7.27 -3.50 -1.21
N ALA A 46 -6.46 -2.90 -0.34
CA ALA A 46 -5.37 -2.00 -0.68
C ALA A 46 -4.07 -2.42 0.04
N ALA A 47 -2.93 -2.01 -0.47
CA ALA A 47 -1.63 -2.20 0.16
C ALA A 47 -1.11 -0.86 0.63
N LYS A 48 -0.87 -0.71 1.94
CA LYS A 48 -0.16 0.45 2.47
C LYS A 48 1.32 0.32 2.14
N ILE A 49 1.87 1.38 1.57
CA ILE A 49 3.28 1.46 1.19
C ILE A 49 3.96 2.68 1.82
N PRO A 50 5.28 2.64 2.02
CA PRO A 50 6.05 3.83 2.37
C PRO A 50 6.04 4.82 1.21
N CYS A 51 5.59 6.05 1.45
CA CYS A 51 5.52 7.09 0.40
C CYS A 51 6.89 7.44 -0.20
N GLU A 52 7.95 7.33 0.59
CA GLU A 52 9.33 7.54 0.14
C GLU A 52 9.78 6.50 -0.90
N LEU A 53 9.21 5.29 -0.85
CA LEU A 53 9.52 4.19 -1.77
C LEU A 53 8.51 4.10 -2.93
N GLU A 54 7.59 5.05 -3.08
CA GLU A 54 6.57 5.02 -4.15
C GLU A 54 7.22 4.91 -5.54
N ARG A 55 8.32 5.63 -5.76
CA ARG A 55 9.05 5.59 -7.04
C ARG A 55 9.69 4.23 -7.29
N ASP A 56 10.34 3.65 -6.28
CA ASP A 56 10.98 2.34 -6.40
C ASP A 56 9.95 1.24 -6.62
N ILE A 57 8.84 1.29 -5.89
CA ILE A 57 7.70 0.39 -6.03
C ILE A 57 7.11 0.47 -7.44
N LYS A 58 6.88 1.68 -7.97
CA LYS A 58 6.42 1.88 -9.35
C LYS A 58 7.37 1.22 -10.36
N LEU A 59 8.67 1.45 -10.21
CA LEU A 59 9.68 0.85 -11.09
C LEU A 59 9.71 -0.67 -10.99
N LEU A 60 9.58 -1.23 -9.78
CA LEU A 60 9.55 -2.67 -9.55
C LEU A 60 8.29 -3.30 -10.18
N CYS A 61 7.12 -2.68 -9.99
CA CYS A 61 5.87 -3.12 -10.60
C CYS A 61 5.96 -3.11 -12.12
N THR A 62 6.52 -2.05 -12.74
CA THR A 62 6.74 -2.00 -14.19
C THR A 62 7.74 -3.06 -14.66
N LYS A 63 8.84 -3.29 -13.93
CA LYS A 63 9.87 -4.29 -14.30
C LYS A 63 9.36 -5.74 -14.24
N ARG A 64 8.41 -6.01 -13.35
CA ARG A 64 7.89 -7.36 -13.09
C ARG A 64 6.46 -7.58 -13.60
N ASP A 65 5.92 -6.57 -14.29
CA ASP A 65 4.54 -6.57 -14.79
C ASP A 65 3.51 -6.92 -13.71
N ILE A 66 3.67 -6.34 -12.51
CA ILE A 66 2.77 -6.60 -11.40
C ILE A 66 1.48 -5.81 -11.60
N PRO A 67 0.32 -6.47 -11.68
CA PRO A 67 -0.95 -5.81 -11.97
C PRO A 67 -1.46 -5.04 -10.75
N ILE A 68 -1.29 -3.73 -10.79
CA ILE A 68 -1.80 -2.76 -9.81
C ILE A 68 -2.84 -1.86 -10.49
N ASP A 69 -3.78 -1.33 -9.71
CA ASP A 69 -4.82 -0.45 -10.23
C ASP A 69 -4.31 1.00 -10.25
N ASP A 70 -4.11 1.59 -9.07
CA ASP A 70 -3.56 2.94 -8.96
C ASP A 70 -2.89 3.19 -7.59
N PHE A 71 -2.12 4.29 -7.50
CA PHE A 71 -1.52 4.78 -6.26
C PHE A 71 -2.31 5.98 -5.73
N HIS A 72 -2.64 5.95 -4.45
CA HIS A 72 -3.39 7.02 -3.81
C HIS A 72 -2.69 7.55 -2.56
N HIS A 73 -2.68 8.87 -2.42
CA HIS A 73 -2.25 9.58 -1.20
C HIS A 73 -3.46 9.83 -0.30
N ILE A 74 -3.43 9.25 0.89
CA ILE A 74 -4.54 9.29 1.84
C ILE A 74 -4.17 10.17 3.01
N ILE A 75 -5.02 11.15 3.29
CA ILE A 75 -4.85 12.04 4.43
C ILE A 75 -5.41 11.33 5.66
N ASN A 76 -4.60 11.18 6.70
CA ASN A 76 -5.02 10.54 7.95
C ASN A 76 -5.98 11.46 8.70
N GLN A 77 -7.29 11.24 8.50
CA GLN A 77 -8.33 11.88 9.27
C GLN A 77 -8.35 11.23 10.68
N LYS A 78 -7.48 11.71 11.57
CA LYS A 78 -7.37 11.40 13.02
C LYS A 78 -8.24 10.24 13.50
N GLY A 79 -7.72 9.01 13.38
CA GLY A 79 -8.33 7.81 13.95
C GLY A 79 -7.29 6.80 14.38
N LYS A 80 -6.69 7.02 15.56
CA LYS A 80 -5.90 6.04 16.35
C LYS A 80 -4.78 5.29 15.60
N SER A 81 -3.58 5.86 15.70
CA SER A 81 -2.31 5.20 16.11
C SER A 81 -2.36 3.67 16.31
N TRP A 82 -2.50 2.88 15.24
CA TRP A 82 -2.34 1.41 15.29
C TRP A 82 -0.94 0.95 14.87
N PHE A 83 -0.16 1.81 14.20
CA PHE A 83 1.16 1.46 13.68
C PHE A 83 2.34 1.81 14.60
N SER A 84 2.11 2.60 15.66
CA SER A 84 3.15 3.03 16.61
C SER A 84 3.68 1.90 17.52
N LYS A 85 3.00 0.74 17.57
CA LYS A 85 3.41 -0.38 18.42
C LYS A 85 4.43 -1.33 17.76
N TYR A 86 4.74 -1.16 16.47
CA TYR A 86 5.58 -2.11 15.71
C TYR A 86 6.80 -1.49 15.01
N ILE A 87 7.12 -0.21 15.26
CA ILE A 87 8.31 0.47 14.68
C ILE A 87 9.54 0.39 15.61
N ASN A 88 9.48 -0.39 16.70
CA ASN A 88 10.65 -0.58 17.55
C ASN A 88 10.80 -2.04 17.98
N ARG A 89 11.45 -2.85 17.14
CA ARG A 89 12.34 -3.93 17.58
C ARG A 89 13.28 -4.39 16.47
#